data_AF-A0AAX6MF74-F1
#
_entry.id   AF-A0AAX6MF74-F1
#
_cell.length_a   1.000
_cell.length_b   1.000
_cell.length_c   1.000
_cell.angle_alpha   90.00
_cell.angle_beta   90.00
_cell.angle_gamma   90.00
#
_symmetry.space_group_name_H-M   'P 1'
#
loop_
_entity.id
_entity.type
_entity.pdbx_description
1 polymer ?
#
loop_
_entity_poly.entity_id
_entity_poly.type
_entity_poly.pdbx_seq_one_letter_code
_entity_poly.pdbx_strand_id
1 'polypeptide(L)'
;MVEQLVCTSDLYIFFMGCLHKTFEGIVAPSSEEQESLLRNVLSQAKIDAEDIGFFEAHGTGTKVGDPIEAKGIYKALGQNLDSRDPLIIGSVKSNIGHLENASGVISVMKAALMLEKGFIVPNADFEKENPAIPLSEWNLRLPLRQQPFPRNKKYICVNNFGYSGSNGHAVLRALPAENEIEFLDPEKFESHIKMKRLFVLSANDEAAARRSMEQLGIFLEQHAELYQSTMPRNLACEF
;
A
#
# COMPACT_ATOMS: atom_id res chain seq x y z
N MET A 1 -8.84 -7.64 17.43
CA MET A 1 -9.13 -8.72 16.44
C MET A 1 -8.12 -8.54 15.32
N VAL A 2 -7.45 -9.63 14.93
CA VAL A 2 -6.49 -9.59 13.81
C VAL A 2 -7.06 -10.49 12.73
N GLU A 3 -7.27 -9.93 11.54
CA GLU A 3 -7.84 -10.63 10.40
C GLU A 3 -6.86 -10.64 9.22
N GLN A 4 -6.80 -11.78 8.54
CA GLN A 4 -6.09 -11.93 7.27
C GLN A 4 -7.09 -11.66 6.15
N LEU A 5 -6.82 -10.66 5.31
CA LEU A 5 -7.72 -10.27 4.22
C LEU A 5 -7.00 -10.45 2.87
N VAL A 6 -7.50 -11.38 2.07
CA VAL A 6 -6.99 -11.58 0.70
C VAL A 6 -7.76 -10.67 -0.24
N CYS A 7 -7.08 -9.73 -0.92
CA CYS A 7 -7.72 -8.77 -1.81
C CYS A 7 -7.16 -8.93 -3.24
N THR A 8 -7.87 -9.72 -4.04
CA THR A 8 -7.68 -9.93 -5.50
C THR A 8 -6.25 -10.33 -5.96
N SER A 9 -6.10 -10.53 -7.27
CA SER A 9 -5.08 -11.35 -7.95
C SER A 9 -3.61 -10.96 -7.76
N ASP A 10 -3.28 -9.82 -7.13
CA ASP A 10 -1.91 -9.27 -7.19
C ASP A 10 -1.35 -8.74 -5.85
N LEU A 11 -2.16 -8.66 -4.78
CA LEU A 11 -1.74 -8.08 -3.49
C LEU A 11 -2.41 -8.76 -2.29
N TYR A 12 -1.63 -9.04 -1.23
CA TYR A 12 -2.19 -9.49 0.05
C TYR A 12 -2.09 -8.40 1.12
N ILE A 13 -3.21 -8.13 1.81
CA ILE A 13 -3.19 -7.56 3.17
C ILE A 13 -3.01 -8.75 4.11
N PHE A 14 -1.78 -8.95 4.57
CA PHE A 14 -1.43 -10.14 5.32
C PHE A 14 -2.13 -10.17 6.67
N PHE A 15 -2.08 -9.05 7.40
CA PHE A 15 -2.68 -8.94 8.72
C PHE A 15 -3.09 -7.51 8.99
N MET A 16 -4.33 -7.32 9.46
CA MET A 16 -4.82 -6.05 10.00
C MET A 16 -5.13 -6.21 11.48
N GLY A 17 -4.50 -5.41 12.33
CA GLY A 17 -4.80 -5.32 13.75
C GLY A 17 -5.48 -4.01 14.09
N CYS A 18 -6.50 -4.07 14.95
CA CYS A 18 -7.13 -2.89 15.53
C CYS A 18 -7.03 -2.93 17.06
N LEU A 19 -6.52 -1.84 17.63
CA LEU A 19 -6.65 -1.54 19.06
C LEU A 19 -7.83 -0.58 19.21
N HIS A 20 -8.91 -1.03 19.86
CA HIS A 20 -10.05 -0.18 20.21
C HIS A 20 -10.07 0.06 21.71
N LYS A 21 -10.19 1.32 22.10
CA LYS A 21 -10.34 1.76 23.48
C LYS A 21 -11.54 2.71 23.54
N THR A 22 -12.49 2.40 24.42
CA THR A 22 -13.64 3.28 24.70
C THR A 22 -13.23 4.33 25.72
N PHE A 23 -13.15 5.60 25.30
CA PHE A 23 -12.97 6.76 26.17
C PHE A 23 -13.96 7.85 25.78
N GLU A 24 -14.41 8.64 26.76
CA GLU A 24 -15.17 9.87 26.51
C GLU A 24 -14.18 11.02 26.27
N GLY A 25 -13.94 11.40 25.00
CA GLY A 25 -13.10 12.54 24.63
C GLY A 25 -12.03 12.24 23.57
N ILE A 26 -11.13 13.21 23.34
CA ILE A 26 -9.98 13.06 22.44
C ILE A 26 -8.86 12.33 23.20
N VAL A 27 -8.41 11.20 22.67
CA VAL A 27 -7.35 10.39 23.29
C VAL A 27 -5.99 10.90 22.84
N ALA A 28 -5.10 11.20 23.79
CA ALA A 28 -3.72 11.55 23.47
C ALA A 28 -2.99 10.34 22.88
N PRO A 29 -2.20 10.51 21.80
CA PRO A 29 -1.46 9.40 21.21
C PRO A 29 -0.42 8.83 22.18
N SER A 30 -0.18 7.51 22.14
CA SER A 30 0.80 6.81 22.97
C SER A 30 1.78 6.01 22.10
N SER A 31 3.08 6.26 22.27
CA SER A 31 4.11 5.55 21.52
C SER A 31 4.18 4.07 21.91
N GLU A 32 3.90 3.75 23.16
CA GLU A 32 3.90 2.40 23.74
C GLU A 32 2.73 1.56 23.17
N GLU A 33 1.55 2.17 23.02
CA GLU A 33 0.40 1.50 22.43
C GLU A 33 0.59 1.22 20.95
N GLN A 34 1.12 2.21 20.22
CA GLN A 34 1.45 2.04 18.80
C GLN A 34 2.54 0.99 18.61
N GLU A 35 3.62 1.02 19.40
CA GLU A 35 4.65 -0.02 19.39
C GLU A 35 4.06 -1.41 19.63
N SER A 36 3.23 -1.55 20.68
CA SER A 36 2.59 -2.82 21.03
C SER A 36 1.71 -3.33 19.89
N LEU A 37 0.90 -2.47 19.27
CA LEU A 37 0.08 -2.83 18.11
C LEU A 37 0.94 -3.33 16.94
N LEU A 38 1.99 -2.60 16.58
CA LEU A 38 2.93 -2.97 15.51
C LEU A 38 3.57 -4.35 15.78
N ARG A 39 4.17 -4.53 16.97
CA ARG A 39 4.81 -5.80 17.35
C ARG A 39 3.83 -6.96 17.36
N ASN A 40 2.60 -6.75 17.84
CA ASN A 40 1.58 -7.79 17.89
C ASN A 40 1.19 -8.25 16.49
N VAL A 41 0.98 -7.31 15.55
CA VAL A 41 0.63 -7.67 14.16
C VAL A 41 1.78 -8.40 13.48
N LEU A 42 3.02 -7.91 13.61
CA LEU A 42 4.19 -8.55 12.99
C LEU A 42 4.48 -9.94 13.56
N SER A 43 4.35 -10.11 14.88
CA SER A 43 4.50 -11.40 15.55
C SER A 43 3.47 -12.41 15.07
N GLN A 44 2.19 -12.02 14.98
CA GLN A 44 1.14 -12.88 14.44
C GLN A 44 1.35 -13.19 12.95
N ALA A 45 1.88 -12.22 12.21
CA ALA A 45 2.23 -12.39 10.82
C ALA A 45 3.49 -13.21 10.57
N LYS A 46 4.31 -13.45 11.62
CA LYS A 46 5.65 -14.04 11.53
C LYS A 46 6.54 -13.27 10.53
N ILE A 47 6.50 -11.94 10.61
CA ILE A 47 7.28 -11.03 9.76
C ILE A 47 8.36 -10.39 10.62
N ASP A 48 9.60 -10.46 10.14
CA ASP A 48 10.73 -9.79 10.77
C ASP A 48 10.81 -8.32 10.35
N ALA A 49 11.27 -7.46 11.26
CA ALA A 49 11.41 -6.02 10.99
C ALA A 49 12.34 -5.74 9.80
N GLU A 50 13.33 -6.61 9.58
CA GLU A 50 14.28 -6.53 8.47
C GLU A 50 13.65 -6.78 7.10
N ASP A 51 12.46 -7.38 7.01
CA ASP A 51 11.77 -7.60 5.73
C ASP A 51 10.90 -6.39 5.31
N ILE A 52 10.74 -5.39 6.18
CA ILE A 52 9.94 -4.18 5.91
C ILE A 52 10.76 -3.20 5.06
N GLY A 53 10.25 -2.88 3.87
CA GLY A 53 10.92 -1.96 2.94
C GLY A 53 10.41 -0.53 3.01
N PHE A 54 9.17 -0.34 3.49
CA PHE A 54 8.56 0.97 3.63
C PHE A 54 7.52 0.98 4.75
N PHE A 55 7.38 2.13 5.40
CA PHE A 55 6.35 2.38 6.41
C PHE A 55 5.51 3.60 6.02
N GLU A 56 4.26 3.36 5.66
CA GLU A 56 3.25 4.40 5.45
C GLU A 56 2.66 4.78 6.81
N ALA A 57 3.17 5.86 7.38
CA ALA A 57 2.75 6.39 8.67
C ALA A 57 1.35 7.03 8.59
N HIS A 58 0.69 7.16 9.74
CA HIS A 58 -0.50 7.98 9.85
C HIS A 58 -0.15 9.45 9.57
N GLY A 59 0.97 9.95 10.12
CA GLY A 59 1.71 11.13 9.64
C GLY A 59 0.83 12.34 9.33
N THR A 60 0.24 12.92 10.37
CA THR A 60 -0.70 14.05 10.25
C THR A 60 -0.04 15.41 10.16
N GLY A 61 1.29 15.49 10.31
CA GLY A 61 2.02 16.76 10.31
C GLY A 61 1.90 17.48 11.65
N THR A 62 1.51 16.79 12.72
CA THR A 62 1.28 17.44 14.02
C THR A 62 2.56 17.48 14.85
N LYS A 63 2.82 18.62 15.50
CA LYS A 63 4.02 18.82 16.33
C LYS A 63 4.19 17.79 17.45
N VAL A 64 3.08 17.25 17.95
CA VAL A 64 3.05 16.27 19.05
C VAL A 64 2.88 14.85 18.53
N GLY A 65 2.00 14.63 17.55
CA GLY A 65 1.69 13.29 17.05
C GLY A 65 2.84 12.67 16.26
N ASP A 66 3.47 13.42 15.35
CA ASP A 66 4.52 12.84 14.49
C ASP A 66 5.73 12.32 15.29
N PRO A 67 6.25 13.04 16.32
CA PRO A 67 7.30 12.47 17.17
C PRO A 67 6.87 11.23 17.96
N ILE A 68 5.62 11.17 18.41
CA ILE A 68 5.09 10.01 19.14
C ILE A 68 4.99 8.79 18.21
N GLU A 69 4.49 8.99 17.00
CA GLU A 69 4.40 7.94 15.99
C GLU A 69 5.77 7.46 15.54
N ALA A 70 6.67 8.37 15.18
CA ALA A 70 8.03 8.01 14.79
C ALA A 70 8.77 7.25 15.89
N LYS A 71 8.56 7.62 17.17
CA LYS A 71 9.12 6.89 18.31
C LYS A 71 8.55 5.48 18.44
N GLY A 72 7.24 5.30 18.21
CA GLY A 72 6.60 3.98 18.19
C GLY A 72 7.17 3.09 17.09
N ILE A 73 7.33 3.64 15.88
CA ILE A 73 7.96 2.96 14.73
C ILE A 73 9.41 2.58 15.03
N TYR A 74 10.19 3.51 15.59
CA TYR A 74 11.58 3.27 15.98
C TYR A 74 11.69 2.12 16.98
N LYS A 75 10.91 2.16 18.06
CA LYS A 75 10.95 1.10 19.07
C LYS A 75 10.55 -0.25 18.48
N ALA A 76 9.50 -0.30 17.66
CA ALA A 76 9.01 -1.54 17.07
C ALA A 76 9.97 -2.14 16.02
N LEU A 77 10.58 -1.29 15.19
CA LEU A 77 11.32 -1.70 13.98
C LEU A 77 12.77 -1.19 13.99
N GLY A 78 12.95 0.12 14.11
CA GLY A 78 14.24 0.80 13.90
C GLY A 78 15.37 0.36 14.83
N GLN A 79 15.07 -0.05 16.07
CA GLN A 79 16.07 -0.54 17.03
C GLN A 79 16.85 -1.77 16.55
N ASN A 80 16.23 -2.60 15.71
CA ASN A 80 16.79 -3.87 15.26
C ASN A 80 17.40 -3.78 13.85
N LEU A 81 17.37 -2.61 13.21
CA LEU A 81 17.88 -2.44 11.86
C LEU A 81 19.36 -2.07 11.84
N ASP A 82 20.06 -2.50 10.79
CA ASP A 82 21.39 -1.99 10.45
C ASP A 82 21.29 -0.48 10.15
N SER A 83 22.14 0.33 10.74
CA SER A 83 22.19 1.77 10.49
C SER A 83 22.55 2.13 9.05
N ARG A 84 23.09 1.19 8.28
CA ARG A 84 23.34 1.31 6.84
C ARG A 84 22.09 1.06 5.98
N ASP A 85 21.07 0.43 6.54
CA ASP A 85 19.80 0.14 5.85
C ASP A 85 18.60 0.66 6.67
N PRO A 86 18.47 2.00 6.83
CA PRO A 86 17.41 2.59 7.63
C PRO A 86 16.04 2.36 7.00
N LEU A 87 15.02 2.19 7.85
CA LEU A 87 13.63 2.07 7.43
C LEU A 87 13.16 3.37 6.76
N ILE A 88 12.60 3.23 5.57
CA ILE A 88 12.02 4.36 4.86
C ILE A 88 10.59 4.55 5.36
N ILE A 89 10.27 5.75 5.86
CA ILE A 89 8.95 6.11 6.36
C ILE A 89 8.39 7.28 5.55
N GLY A 90 7.09 7.30 5.29
CA GLY A 90 6.43 8.39 4.58
C GLY A 90 4.94 8.49 4.90
N SER A 91 4.26 9.47 4.30
CA SER A 91 2.82 9.65 4.46
C SER A 91 2.22 10.27 3.21
N VAL A 92 1.18 9.64 2.66
CA VAL A 92 0.39 10.17 1.54
C VAL A 92 -0.30 11.49 1.86
N LYS A 93 -0.49 11.80 3.14
CA LYS A 93 -1.13 13.06 3.58
C LYS A 93 -0.30 14.28 3.20
N SER A 94 1.01 14.13 2.99
CA SER A 94 1.85 15.19 2.44
C SER A 94 1.42 15.58 1.01
N ASN A 95 0.88 14.65 0.23
CA ASN A 95 0.50 14.87 -1.17
C ASN A 95 -0.93 15.37 -1.34
N ILE A 96 -1.86 14.85 -0.54
CA ILE A 96 -3.31 15.06 -0.76
C ILE A 96 -4.08 15.51 0.48
N GLY A 97 -3.38 15.81 1.57
CA GLY A 97 -3.97 16.18 2.84
C GLY A 97 -4.61 15.01 3.60
N HIS A 98 -5.27 15.34 4.71
CA HIS A 98 -5.92 14.35 5.56
C HIS A 98 -7.37 14.13 5.12
N LEU A 99 -7.66 12.98 4.52
CA LEU A 99 -8.99 12.64 4.00
C LEU A 99 -9.89 11.93 5.04
N GLU A 100 -9.65 12.19 6.32
CA GLU A 100 -10.37 11.60 7.46
C GLU A 100 -10.63 10.08 7.28
N ASN A 101 -11.89 9.69 7.12
CA ASN A 101 -12.35 8.29 6.98
C ASN A 101 -11.74 7.57 5.77
N ALA A 102 -11.39 8.30 4.70
CA ALA A 102 -10.76 7.72 3.51
C ALA A 102 -9.23 7.57 3.65
N SER A 103 -8.62 8.12 4.70
CA SER A 103 -7.15 8.13 4.85
C SER A 103 -6.56 6.72 4.85
N GLY A 104 -7.22 5.77 5.53
CA GLY A 104 -6.74 4.39 5.60
C GLY A 104 -6.70 3.70 4.24
N VAL A 105 -7.77 3.81 3.45
CA VAL A 105 -7.84 3.16 2.14
C VAL A 105 -6.86 3.77 1.15
N ILE A 106 -6.64 5.09 1.20
CA ILE A 106 -5.63 5.73 0.35
C ILE A 106 -4.21 5.28 0.72
N SER A 107 -3.88 5.19 2.01
CA SER A 107 -2.56 4.69 2.43
C SER A 107 -2.33 3.24 1.99
N VAL A 108 -3.36 2.39 2.04
CA VAL A 108 -3.33 1.03 1.48
C VAL A 108 -3.14 1.04 -0.05
N MET A 109 -3.87 1.89 -0.78
CA MET A 109 -3.73 2.03 -2.23
C MET A 109 -2.33 2.50 -2.64
N LYS A 110 -1.75 3.47 -1.93
CA LYS A 110 -0.37 3.92 -2.15
C LYS A 110 0.61 2.76 -1.94
N ALA A 111 0.48 2.03 -0.83
CA ALA A 111 1.33 0.88 -0.54
C ALA A 111 1.21 -0.22 -1.60
N ALA A 112 -0.02 -0.51 -2.05
CA ALA A 112 -0.32 -1.44 -3.14
C ALA A 112 0.41 -1.06 -4.43
N LEU A 113 0.25 0.19 -4.87
CA LEU A 113 0.87 0.71 -6.08
C LEU A 113 2.41 0.74 -5.98
N MET A 114 2.96 1.04 -4.80
CA MET A 114 4.40 1.02 -4.57
C MET A 114 4.98 -0.39 -4.70
N LEU A 115 4.28 -1.40 -4.18
CA LEU A 115 4.64 -2.81 -4.30
C LEU A 115 4.50 -3.29 -5.76
N GLU A 116 3.36 -2.99 -6.40
CA GLU A 116 3.06 -3.38 -7.78
C GLU A 116 4.06 -2.77 -8.77
N LYS A 117 4.33 -1.47 -8.66
CA LYS A 117 5.24 -0.76 -9.57
C LYS A 117 6.71 -0.93 -9.17
N GLY A 118 7.01 -1.43 -7.98
CA GLY A 118 8.37 -1.64 -7.50
C GLY A 118 9.16 -0.35 -7.24
N PHE A 119 8.48 0.72 -6.80
CA PHE A 119 9.11 2.01 -6.46
C PHE A 119 8.56 2.57 -5.15
N ILE A 120 9.42 3.30 -4.43
CA ILE A 120 9.05 4.18 -3.33
C ILE A 120 8.91 5.60 -3.86
N VAL A 121 7.79 6.25 -3.56
CA VAL A 121 7.48 7.63 -3.97
C VAL A 121 7.83 8.63 -2.85
N PRO A 122 8.19 9.88 -3.19
CA PRO A 122 8.59 10.88 -2.20
C PRO A 122 7.41 11.43 -1.39
N ASN A 123 7.70 11.97 -0.21
CA ASN A 123 6.79 12.89 0.47
C ASN A 123 6.78 14.23 -0.29
N ALA A 124 5.59 14.77 -0.56
CA ALA A 124 5.49 16.09 -1.21
C ALA A 124 5.86 17.21 -0.26
N ASP A 125 6.32 18.33 -0.85
CA ASP A 125 6.59 19.62 -0.17
C ASP A 125 7.47 19.51 1.09
N PHE A 126 8.41 18.56 1.08
CA PHE A 126 9.32 18.36 2.19
C PHE A 126 10.53 19.29 2.12
N GLU A 127 10.58 20.29 3.00
CA GLU A 127 11.71 21.23 3.09
C GLU A 127 12.69 20.89 4.22
N LYS A 128 12.18 20.56 5.40
CA LYS A 128 12.99 20.42 6.62
C LYS A 128 12.42 19.37 7.56
N GLU A 129 13.31 18.56 8.12
CA GLU A 129 13.00 17.58 9.16
C GLU A 129 12.47 18.24 10.44
N ASN A 130 11.52 17.56 11.09
CA ASN A 130 11.07 17.94 12.41
C ASN A 130 12.20 17.65 13.43
N PRO A 131 12.78 18.66 14.10
CA PRO A 131 13.90 18.46 15.02
C PRO A 131 13.55 17.62 16.26
N ALA A 132 12.26 17.40 16.53
CA ALA A 132 11.81 16.49 17.58
C ALA A 132 11.89 15.00 17.17
N ILE A 133 12.25 14.71 15.92
CA ILE A 133 12.36 13.35 15.37
C ILE A 133 13.81 13.14 14.92
N PRO A 134 14.65 12.48 15.74
CA PRO A 134 16.05 12.22 15.38
C PRO A 134 16.13 11.03 14.40
N LEU A 135 15.66 11.26 13.16
CA LEU A 135 15.49 10.23 12.12
C LEU A 135 16.73 9.36 11.94
N SER A 136 17.90 9.99 11.78
CA SER A 136 19.17 9.27 11.59
C SER A 136 19.57 8.43 12.81
N GLU A 137 19.29 8.88 14.03
CA GLU A 137 19.61 8.12 15.25
C GLU A 137 18.62 6.96 15.47
N TRP A 138 17.42 7.09 14.91
CA TRP A 138 16.36 6.10 15.01
C TRP A 138 16.33 5.12 13.83
N ASN A 139 17.36 5.12 12.98
CA ASN A 139 17.41 4.31 11.76
C ASN A 139 16.16 4.52 10.87
N LEU A 140 15.65 5.75 10.82
CA LEU A 140 14.52 6.15 9.99
C LEU A 140 14.99 7.12 8.90
N ARG A 141 14.35 7.08 7.74
CA ARG A 141 14.63 8.00 6.64
C ARG A 141 13.37 8.38 5.88
N LEU A 142 13.27 9.63 5.45
CA LEU A 142 12.18 10.10 4.60
C LEU A 142 12.52 9.93 3.11
N PRO A 143 11.56 9.56 2.25
CA PRO A 143 11.77 9.50 0.81
C PRO A 143 11.70 10.90 0.21
N LEU A 144 12.83 11.43 -0.25
CA LEU A 144 12.92 12.77 -0.88
C LEU A 144 12.80 12.73 -2.41
N ARG A 145 12.98 11.55 -3.00
CA ARG A 145 12.87 11.31 -4.44
C ARG A 145 12.32 9.91 -4.67
N GLN A 146 11.78 9.68 -5.86
CA GLN A 146 11.42 8.32 -6.27
C GLN A 146 12.68 7.44 -6.30
N GLN A 147 12.57 6.23 -5.76
CA GLN A 147 13.64 5.24 -5.75
C GLN A 147 13.08 3.83 -5.92
N PRO A 148 13.86 2.86 -6.44
CA PRO A 148 13.41 1.47 -6.53
C PRO A 148 13.02 0.93 -5.15
N PHE A 149 11.98 0.09 -5.11
CA PHE A 149 11.65 -0.67 -3.91
C PHE A 149 12.79 -1.68 -3.63
N PRO A 150 13.30 -1.81 -2.39
CA PRO A 150 14.45 -2.66 -2.11
C PRO A 150 14.15 -4.14 -2.40
N ARG A 151 15.00 -4.79 -3.20
CA ARG A 151 14.78 -6.19 -3.66
C ARG A 151 14.80 -7.23 -2.54
N ASN A 152 15.49 -6.94 -1.44
CA ASN A 152 15.59 -7.80 -0.27
C ASN A 152 14.43 -7.60 0.73
N LYS A 153 13.56 -6.62 0.49
CA LYS A 153 12.41 -6.31 1.34
C LYS A 153 11.13 -6.76 0.63
N LYS A 154 10.12 -7.11 1.39
CA LYS A 154 8.88 -7.71 0.86
C LYS A 154 7.62 -6.99 1.29
N TYR A 155 7.70 -6.23 2.38
CA TYR A 155 6.51 -5.73 3.06
C TYR A 155 6.47 -4.22 3.14
N ILE A 156 5.25 -3.69 3.12
CA ILE A 156 4.92 -2.32 3.50
C ILE A 156 3.99 -2.35 4.70
N CYS A 157 4.35 -1.61 5.75
CA CYS A 157 3.48 -1.35 6.89
C CYS A 157 2.62 -0.11 6.64
N VAL A 158 1.38 -0.10 7.12
CA VAL A 158 0.43 1.03 7.03
C VAL A 158 -0.18 1.30 8.39
N ASN A 159 -0.06 2.52 8.89
CA ASN A 159 -0.77 3.02 10.07
C ASN A 159 -1.95 3.91 9.71
N ASN A 160 -3.05 3.76 10.43
CA ASN A 160 -4.14 4.73 10.43
C ASN A 160 -4.76 4.85 11.82
N PHE A 161 -4.64 6.02 12.44
CA PHE A 161 -5.07 6.26 13.82
C PHE A 161 -6.24 7.23 13.88
N GLY A 162 -7.30 6.84 14.58
CA GLY A 162 -8.47 7.68 14.83
C GLY A 162 -8.28 8.53 16.08
N TYR A 163 -8.78 9.77 16.07
CA TYR A 163 -8.71 10.68 17.22
C TYR A 163 -9.45 10.14 18.47
N SER A 164 -10.37 9.18 18.29
CA SER A 164 -11.09 8.47 19.35
C SER A 164 -10.25 7.39 20.04
N GLY A 165 -9.00 7.18 19.63
CA GLY A 165 -8.12 6.13 20.15
C GLY A 165 -8.27 4.77 19.46
N SER A 166 -9.02 4.70 18.36
CA SER A 166 -9.09 3.49 17.53
C SER A 166 -7.91 3.47 16.55
N ASN A 167 -6.96 2.57 16.78
CA ASN A 167 -5.73 2.50 16.01
C ASN A 167 -5.71 1.26 15.12
N GLY A 168 -5.55 1.46 13.81
CA GLY A 168 -5.38 0.40 12.82
C GLY A 168 -3.93 0.29 12.33
N HIS A 169 -3.46 -0.94 12.18
CA HIS A 169 -2.18 -1.26 11.56
C HIS A 169 -2.36 -2.42 10.57
N ALA A 170 -1.79 -2.29 9.38
CA ALA A 170 -1.82 -3.32 8.35
C ALA A 170 -0.43 -3.58 7.76
N VAL A 171 -0.19 -4.80 7.29
CA VAL A 171 1.03 -5.18 6.57
C VAL A 171 0.66 -5.77 5.22
N LEU A 172 1.27 -5.24 4.15
CA LEU A 172 0.99 -5.60 2.77
C LEU A 172 2.22 -6.23 2.14
N ARG A 173 2.01 -7.19 1.23
CA ARG A 173 3.04 -7.67 0.29
C ARG A 173 2.45 -7.86 -1.10
N ALA A 174 3.28 -7.69 -2.12
CA ALA A 174 2.97 -8.17 -3.46
C ALA A 174 2.84 -9.71 -3.45
N LEU A 175 1.99 -10.22 -4.34
CA LEU A 175 2.12 -11.60 -4.77
C LEU A 175 3.49 -11.78 -5.45
N PRO A 176 4.15 -12.96 -5.29
CA PRO A 176 5.15 -13.35 -6.27
C PRO A 176 4.46 -13.24 -7.63
N ALA A 177 5.10 -12.61 -8.61
CA ALA A 177 4.59 -12.64 -9.97
C ALA A 177 4.47 -14.12 -10.37
N GLU A 178 3.27 -14.69 -10.28
CA GLU A 178 2.94 -15.85 -11.06
C GLU A 178 3.07 -15.35 -12.49
N ASN A 179 4.15 -15.75 -13.17
CA ASN A 179 4.37 -15.48 -14.59
C ASN A 179 3.33 -16.23 -15.46
N GLU A 180 2.10 -16.34 -14.98
CA GLU A 180 0.94 -16.88 -15.67
C GLU A 180 -0.07 -15.76 -15.89
N ILE A 181 0.37 -14.69 -16.56
CA ILE A 181 -0.45 -14.39 -17.73
C ILE A 181 -0.32 -15.66 -18.55
N GLU A 182 -1.34 -16.52 -18.57
CA GLU A 182 -1.49 -17.58 -19.56
C GLU A 182 -1.53 -16.87 -20.92
N PHE A 183 -0.36 -16.44 -21.41
CA PHE A 183 -0.18 -16.11 -22.79
C PHE A 183 -0.48 -17.40 -23.51
N LEU A 184 -1.53 -17.39 -24.33
CA LEU A 184 -1.81 -18.49 -25.24
C LEU A 184 -0.51 -18.80 -25.98
N ASP A 185 0.02 -20.01 -25.74
CA ASP A 185 1.20 -20.64 -26.35
C ASP A 185 1.89 -19.80 -27.45
N PRO A 186 3.14 -19.32 -27.23
CA PRO A 186 3.89 -18.52 -28.19
C PRO A 186 4.08 -19.20 -29.57
N GLU A 187 4.04 -20.53 -29.65
CA GLU A 187 4.10 -21.23 -30.95
C GLU A 187 2.78 -21.11 -31.74
N LYS A 188 1.67 -20.74 -31.09
CA LYS A 188 0.39 -20.40 -31.73
C LYS A 188 0.26 -18.91 -32.05
N PHE A 189 1.23 -18.08 -31.69
CA PHE A 189 1.16 -16.61 -31.68
C PHE A 189 0.94 -15.98 -33.06
N GLU A 190 1.57 -16.50 -34.12
CA GLU A 190 1.36 -16.00 -35.50
C GLU A 190 -0.07 -16.21 -36.00
N SER A 191 -0.78 -17.22 -35.50
CA SER A 191 -2.18 -17.50 -35.86
C SER A 191 -3.20 -16.71 -35.01
N HIS A 192 -2.82 -16.30 -33.79
CA HIS A 192 -3.75 -15.73 -32.80
C HIS A 192 -3.92 -14.21 -32.88
N ILE A 193 -2.94 -13.47 -33.40
CA ILE A 193 -3.08 -12.01 -33.66
C ILE A 193 -4.21 -11.72 -34.68
N LYS A 194 -4.61 -12.73 -35.48
CA LYS A 194 -5.72 -12.63 -36.44
C LYS A 194 -7.08 -13.05 -35.89
N MET A 195 -7.19 -13.54 -34.66
CA MET A 195 -8.48 -13.96 -34.11
C MET A 195 -9.26 -12.77 -33.59
N LYS A 196 -10.45 -12.54 -34.17
CA LYS A 196 -11.42 -11.59 -33.62
C LYS A 196 -11.78 -12.02 -32.20
N ARG A 197 -11.58 -11.13 -31.22
CA ARG A 197 -12.03 -11.31 -29.83
C ARG A 197 -13.42 -10.70 -29.65
N LEU A 198 -14.23 -11.34 -28.81
CA LEU A 198 -15.49 -10.77 -28.35
C LEU A 198 -15.23 -9.97 -27.08
N PHE A 199 -15.49 -8.67 -27.12
CA PHE A 199 -15.56 -7.83 -25.93
C PHE A 199 -17.02 -7.63 -25.58
N VAL A 200 -17.40 -8.05 -24.37
CA VAL A 200 -18.75 -7.87 -23.85
C VAL A 200 -18.72 -6.66 -22.93
N LEU A 201 -19.59 -5.68 -23.18
CA LEU A 201 -19.80 -4.54 -22.28
C LEU A 201 -21.29 -4.37 -22.09
N SER A 202 -21.68 -4.06 -20.85
CA SER A 202 -23.03 -3.69 -20.48
C SER A 202 -22.99 -2.49 -19.55
N ALA A 203 -24.06 -1.70 -19.57
CA ALA A 203 -24.25 -0.57 -18.67
C ALA A 203 -25.75 -0.30 -18.51
N ASN A 204 -26.11 0.46 -17.48
CA ASN A 204 -27.52 0.77 -17.16
C ASN A 204 -28.18 1.74 -18.16
N ASP A 205 -27.40 2.42 -18.99
CA ASP A 205 -27.90 3.31 -20.06
C ASP A 205 -26.91 3.41 -21.23
N GLU A 206 -27.39 3.95 -22.36
CA GLU A 206 -26.59 4.07 -23.59
C GLU A 206 -25.37 5.00 -23.41
N ALA A 207 -25.50 6.08 -22.64
CA ALA A 207 -24.41 7.02 -22.44
C ALA A 207 -23.27 6.39 -21.61
N ALA A 208 -23.61 5.59 -20.60
CA ALA A 208 -22.68 4.82 -19.80
C ALA A 208 -22.02 3.71 -20.62
N ALA A 209 -22.76 3.05 -21.51
CA ALA A 209 -22.19 2.05 -22.43
C ALA A 209 -21.16 2.69 -23.36
N ARG A 210 -21.46 3.86 -23.95
CA ARG A 210 -20.52 4.61 -24.79
C ARG A 210 -19.25 5.01 -24.04
N ARG A 211 -19.39 5.57 -22.84
CA ARG A 211 -18.23 5.92 -21.98
C ARG A 211 -17.37 4.70 -21.63
N SER A 212 -18.00 3.56 -21.32
CA SER A 212 -17.27 2.34 -20.97
C SER A 212 -16.48 1.80 -22.17
N MET A 213 -17.05 1.87 -23.38
CA MET A 213 -16.34 1.51 -24.61
C MET A 213 -15.15 2.45 -24.88
N GLU A 214 -15.32 3.75 -24.71
CA GLU A 214 -14.25 4.74 -24.87
C GLU A 214 -13.11 4.51 -23.86
N GLN A 215 -13.44 4.30 -22.58
CA GLN A 215 -12.45 4.01 -21.54
C GLN A 215 -11.71 2.71 -21.79
N LEU A 216 -12.41 1.65 -22.23
CA LEU A 216 -11.78 0.40 -22.61
C LEU A 216 -10.83 0.58 -23.80
N GLY A 217 -11.24 1.36 -24.80
CA GLY A 217 -10.39 1.70 -25.95
C GLY A 217 -9.09 2.37 -25.52
N ILE A 218 -9.19 3.44 -24.73
CA ILE A 218 -8.02 4.18 -24.19
C ILE A 218 -7.12 3.26 -23.35
N PHE A 219 -7.72 2.42 -22.51
CA PHE A 219 -6.97 1.48 -21.67
C PHE A 219 -6.20 0.46 -22.51
N LEU A 220 -6.83 -0.13 -23.53
CA LEU A 220 -6.18 -1.10 -24.42
C LEU A 220 -5.08 -0.47 -25.29
N GLU A 221 -5.19 0.82 -25.63
CA GLU A 221 -4.11 1.55 -26.32
C GLU A 221 -2.86 1.69 -25.44
N GLN A 222 -3.05 1.83 -24.12
CA GLN A 222 -1.95 1.95 -23.15
C GLN A 222 -1.41 0.59 -22.70
N HIS A 223 -2.21 -0.47 -22.82
CA HIS A 223 -1.95 -1.82 -22.32
C HIS A 223 -2.22 -2.89 -23.38
N ALA A 224 -1.58 -2.76 -24.54
CA ALA A 224 -1.81 -3.64 -25.69
C ALA A 224 -1.52 -5.12 -25.38
N GLU A 225 -0.64 -5.40 -24.42
CA GLU A 225 -0.35 -6.75 -23.90
C GLU A 225 -1.59 -7.44 -23.31
N LEU A 226 -2.54 -6.68 -22.75
CA LEU A 226 -3.76 -7.21 -22.15
C LEU A 226 -4.79 -7.65 -23.18
N TYR A 227 -4.64 -7.26 -24.45
CA TYR A 227 -5.48 -7.80 -25.53
C TYR A 227 -5.37 -9.33 -25.63
N GLN A 228 -4.23 -9.88 -25.26
CA GLN A 228 -3.93 -11.31 -25.33
C GLN A 228 -4.08 -12.03 -23.99
N SER A 229 -4.50 -11.32 -22.94
CA SER A 229 -4.66 -11.86 -21.59
C SER A 229 -6.08 -12.42 -21.36
N THR A 230 -6.36 -12.78 -20.10
CA THR A 230 -7.68 -13.18 -19.62
C THR A 230 -8.70 -12.02 -19.58
N MET A 231 -8.32 -10.79 -19.95
CA MET A 231 -9.21 -9.63 -19.89
C MET A 231 -10.55 -9.82 -20.63
N PRO A 232 -10.61 -10.30 -21.89
CA PRO A 232 -11.89 -10.52 -22.57
C PRO A 232 -12.76 -11.57 -21.87
N ARG A 233 -12.14 -12.56 -21.21
CA ARG A 233 -12.84 -13.56 -20.39
C ARG A 233 -13.43 -12.90 -19.15
N ASN A 234 -12.67 -12.06 -18.45
CA ASN A 234 -13.15 -11.36 -17.25
C ASN A 234 -14.34 -10.42 -17.54
N LEU A 235 -14.40 -9.85 -18.75
CA LEU A 235 -15.54 -9.04 -19.20
C LEU A 235 -16.80 -9.85 -19.51
N ALA A 236 -16.65 -11.15 -19.82
CA ALA A 236 -17.75 -12.02 -20.23
C ALA A 236 -18.26 -12.93 -19.09
N CYS A 237 -17.51 -13.05 -17.98
CA CYS A 237 -17.91 -13.86 -16.83
C CYS A 237 -18.71 -13.00 -15.83
N GLU A 238 -19.89 -13.47 -15.45
CA GLU A 238 -20.58 -13.02 -14.23
C GLU A 238 -19.87 -13.64 -13.01
N PHE A 239 -19.65 -12.85 -11.96
CA PHE A 239 -19.14 -13.30 -10.66
C PHE A 239 -20.30 -13.63 -9.72
#